data_AF-A0A968E2W4-F1
#
_entry.id   AF-A0A968E2W4-F1
#
_cell.length_a   1.000
_cell.length_b   1.000
_cell.length_c   1.000
_cell.angle_alpha   90.00
_cell.angle_beta   90.00
_cell.angle_gamma   90.00
#
_symmetry.space_group_name_H-M   'P 1'
#
loop_
_entity.id
_entity.type
_entity.pdbx_description
1 polymer ?
#
loop_
_entity_poly.entity_id
_entity_poly.type
_entity_poly.pdbx_seq_one_letter_code
_entity_poly.pdbx_strand_id
1 'polypeptide(L)'
;MKSHNRISAQLAFSISKLVIAFIAGGIFIHLFIMLLDYYLMTWPLYLNLREDFMGSIFSAPMIPMMTTYGSFSVATYFLWKKMKKAVLLAREKEIQNEKVGSVLKAMQHMTGMLAEHIATQNSQILNWIELQKAQGRTVSEKVQQPSERIAATLQSLSEISFVFPYT
;
A
#
# COMPACT_ATOMS: atom_id res chain seq x y z
N MET A 1 17.24 -22.42 23.85
CA MET A 1 18.28 -22.96 22.94
C MET A 1 17.90 -22.97 21.45
N LYS A 2 16.65 -23.28 21.04
CA LYS A 2 16.24 -23.29 19.61
C LYS A 2 16.18 -21.92 18.91
N SER A 3 16.01 -20.79 19.62
CA SER A 3 15.95 -19.46 19.00
C SER A 3 17.33 -18.94 18.56
N HIS A 4 18.39 -19.23 19.32
CA HIS A 4 19.75 -18.79 19.01
C HIS A 4 20.28 -19.38 17.70
N ASN A 5 19.99 -20.67 17.43
CA ASN A 5 20.37 -21.34 16.19
C ASN A 5 19.61 -20.83 14.94
N ARG A 6 18.41 -20.27 15.11
CA ARG A 6 17.65 -19.68 13.99
C ARG A 6 18.20 -18.32 13.58
N ILE A 7 18.62 -17.51 14.54
CA ILE A 7 19.19 -16.18 14.30
C ILE A 7 20.55 -16.32 13.59
N SER A 8 21.40 -17.25 14.03
CA SER A 8 22.70 -17.50 13.37
C SER A 8 22.57 -18.01 11.94
N ALA A 9 21.63 -18.94 11.68
CA ALA A 9 21.36 -19.44 10.35
C ALA A 9 20.82 -18.35 9.40
N GLN A 10 19.92 -17.50 9.89
CA GLN A 10 19.35 -16.40 9.11
C GLN A 10 20.37 -15.30 8.80
N LEU A 11 21.28 -15.03 9.74
CA LEU A 11 22.40 -14.12 9.54
C LEU A 11 23.39 -14.67 8.50
N ALA A 12 23.80 -15.93 8.63
CA ALA A 12 24.70 -16.59 7.68
C ALA A 12 24.11 -16.59 6.25
N PHE A 13 22.81 -16.87 6.11
CA PHE A 13 22.11 -16.83 4.83
C PHE A 13 21.97 -15.41 4.24
N SER A 14 21.92 -14.39 5.09
CA SER A 14 21.87 -13.00 4.62
C SER A 14 23.25 -12.53 4.16
N ILE A 15 24.31 -12.92 4.88
CA ILE A 15 25.70 -12.63 4.52
C ILE A 15 26.06 -13.33 3.20
N SER A 16 25.70 -14.61 3.03
CA SER A 16 26.01 -15.33 1.78
C SER A 16 25.39 -14.66 0.55
N LYS A 17 24.15 -14.16 0.65
CA LYS A 17 23.51 -13.39 -0.44
C LYS A 17 24.24 -12.09 -0.77
N LEU A 18 24.75 -11.40 0.25
CA LEU A 18 25.52 -10.17 0.06
C LEU A 18 26.86 -10.45 -0.63
N VAL A 19 27.55 -11.51 -0.21
CA VAL A 19 28.81 -11.96 -0.84
C VAL A 19 28.58 -12.34 -2.30
N ILE A 20 27.53 -13.12 -2.59
CA ILE A 20 27.18 -13.49 -3.98
C ILE A 20 26.87 -12.24 -4.81
N ALA A 21 26.10 -11.29 -4.28
CA ALA A 21 25.77 -10.05 -4.99
C ALA A 21 27.02 -9.19 -5.26
N PHE A 22 27.95 -9.12 -4.30
CA PHE A 22 29.22 -8.41 -4.44
C PHE A 22 30.08 -9.04 -5.54
N ILE A 23 30.28 -10.37 -5.50
CA ILE A 23 31.10 -11.09 -6.49
C ILE A 23 30.48 -11.00 -7.88
N ALA A 24 29.18 -11.28 -8.01
CA ALA A 24 28.49 -11.24 -9.30
C ALA A 24 28.49 -9.83 -9.90
N GLY A 25 28.25 -8.80 -9.07
CA GLY A 25 28.31 -7.40 -9.52
C GLY A 25 29.71 -6.99 -9.97
N GLY A 26 30.75 -7.37 -9.20
CA GLY A 26 32.14 -7.11 -9.56
C GLY A 26 32.56 -7.76 -10.88
N ILE A 27 32.21 -9.04 -11.08
CA ILE A 27 32.49 -9.76 -12.34
C ILE A 27 31.75 -9.12 -13.51
N PHE A 28 30.47 -8.80 -13.35
CA PHE A 28 29.66 -8.19 -14.41
C PHE A 28 30.26 -6.86 -14.88
N ILE A 29 30.64 -5.99 -13.94
CA ILE A 29 31.19 -4.68 -14.27
C ILE A 29 32.60 -4.81 -14.88
N HIS A 30 33.41 -5.74 -14.39
CA HIS A 30 34.72 -6.01 -14.99
C HIS A 30 34.61 -6.46 -16.45
N LEU A 31 33.71 -7.41 -16.73
CA LEU A 31 33.46 -7.87 -18.10
C LEU A 31 32.89 -6.73 -18.98
N PHE A 32 32.03 -5.89 -18.42
CA PHE A 32 31.48 -4.74 -19.13
C PHE A 32 32.56 -3.71 -19.51
N ILE A 33 33.48 -3.39 -18.58
CA ILE A 33 34.61 -2.49 -18.85
C ILE A 33 35.53 -3.09 -19.91
N MET A 34 35.88 -4.38 -19.80
CA MET A 34 36.70 -5.04 -20.81
C MET A 34 36.04 -5.04 -22.20
N LEU A 35 34.72 -5.21 -22.26
CA LEU A 35 33.99 -5.17 -23.52
C LEU A 35 34.01 -3.76 -24.11
N LEU A 36 33.82 -2.72 -23.28
CA LEU A 36 33.97 -1.34 -23.72
C LEU A 36 35.38 -1.05 -24.23
N ASP A 37 36.42 -1.45 -23.51
CA ASP A 37 37.81 -1.25 -23.91
C ASP A 37 38.10 -1.95 -25.24
N TYR A 38 37.59 -3.18 -25.43
CA TYR A 38 37.71 -3.92 -26.70
C TYR A 38 37.09 -3.17 -27.88
N TYR A 39 35.93 -2.52 -27.69
CA TYR A 39 35.24 -1.78 -28.76
C TYR A 39 35.78 -0.35 -28.95
N LEU A 40 36.34 0.28 -27.92
CA LEU A 40 36.76 1.69 -27.93
C LEU A 40 38.25 1.89 -28.23
N MET A 41 39.13 0.94 -27.92
CA MET A 41 40.56 1.07 -28.19
C MET A 41 40.94 0.45 -29.54
N THR A 42 41.56 1.26 -30.40
CA THR A 42 42.13 0.87 -31.69
C THR A 42 43.44 0.08 -31.60
N TRP A 43 43.96 -0.17 -30.39
CA TRP A 43 45.21 -0.91 -30.16
C TRP A 43 44.93 -2.24 -29.44
N PRO A 44 45.57 -3.36 -29.84
CA PRO A 44 45.35 -4.65 -29.21
C PRO A 44 46.01 -4.67 -27.83
N LEU A 45 45.24 -4.38 -26.78
CA LEU A 45 45.57 -4.82 -25.44
C LEU A 45 45.56 -6.35 -25.45
N TYR A 46 46.75 -6.96 -25.43
CA TYR A 46 46.93 -8.40 -25.25
C TYR A 46 46.51 -8.78 -23.82
N LEU A 47 45.21 -8.82 -23.57
CA LEU A 47 44.61 -9.40 -22.37
C LEU A 47 44.53 -10.91 -22.60
N ASN A 48 45.51 -11.66 -22.09
CA ASN A 48 45.51 -13.12 -22.15
C ASN A 48 44.54 -13.70 -21.10
N LEU A 49 43.24 -13.51 -21.35
CA LEU A 49 42.13 -13.92 -20.48
C LEU A 49 42.06 -15.43 -20.27
N ARG A 50 42.71 -16.21 -21.13
CA ARG A 50 42.70 -17.67 -21.03
C ARG A 50 43.65 -18.17 -19.94
N GLU A 51 44.76 -17.47 -19.71
CA GLU A 51 45.82 -17.90 -18.80
C GLU A 51 45.89 -17.07 -17.53
N ASP A 52 45.48 -15.80 -17.56
CA ASP A 52 45.68 -14.86 -16.45
C ASP A 52 44.41 -14.12 -15.99
N PHE A 53 43.25 -14.74 -16.19
CA PHE A 53 41.95 -14.17 -15.79
C PHE A 53 41.91 -13.79 -14.30
N MET A 54 42.36 -14.70 -13.43
CA MET A 54 42.36 -14.48 -11.99
C MET A 54 43.40 -13.42 -11.59
N GLY A 55 44.58 -13.41 -12.20
CA GLY A 55 45.60 -12.38 -11.94
C GLY A 55 45.17 -10.99 -12.40
N SER A 56 44.46 -10.91 -13.52
CA SER A 56 43.88 -9.66 -14.04
C SER A 56 42.77 -9.11 -13.14
N ILE A 57 41.83 -9.96 -12.70
CA ILE A 57 40.72 -9.58 -11.81
C ILE A 57 41.21 -9.13 -10.43
N PHE A 58 42.23 -9.80 -9.89
CA PHE A 58 42.80 -9.48 -8.56
C PHE A 58 44.04 -8.60 -8.64
N SER A 59 44.30 -7.96 -9.77
CA SER A 59 45.43 -7.05 -9.90
C SER A 59 45.28 -5.85 -8.95
N ALA A 60 46.40 -5.35 -8.42
CA ALA A 60 46.42 -4.22 -7.49
C ALA A 60 45.56 -3.01 -7.90
N PRO A 61 45.51 -2.56 -9.18
CA PRO A 61 44.63 -1.46 -9.59
C PRO A 61 43.14 -1.84 -9.68
N MET A 62 42.80 -3.13 -9.78
CA MET A 62 41.41 -3.60 -9.90
C MET A 62 40.71 -3.76 -8.56
N ILE A 63 41.46 -3.98 -7.47
CA ILE A 63 40.89 -4.14 -6.13
C ILE A 63 40.04 -2.93 -5.70
N PRO A 64 40.49 -1.66 -5.86
CA PRO A 64 39.65 -0.50 -5.54
C PRO A 64 38.39 -0.39 -6.42
N MET A 65 38.48 -0.74 -7.70
CA MET A 65 37.33 -0.75 -8.62
C MET A 65 36.30 -1.80 -8.21
N MET A 66 36.72 -3.06 -8.02
CA MET A 66 35.83 -4.13 -7.54
C MET A 66 35.18 -3.77 -6.21
N THR A 67 35.93 -3.15 -5.29
CA THR A 67 35.40 -2.69 -4.00
C THR A 67 34.32 -1.64 -4.18
N THR A 68 34.57 -0.62 -5.00
CA THR A 68 33.62 0.47 -5.27
C THR A 68 32.34 -0.08 -5.90
N TYR A 69 32.47 -0.87 -6.96
CA TYR A 69 31.34 -1.42 -7.70
C TYR A 69 30.55 -2.47 -6.94
N GLY A 70 31.25 -3.33 -6.19
CA GLY A 70 30.62 -4.30 -5.31
C GLY A 70 29.86 -3.63 -4.17
N SER A 71 30.43 -2.57 -3.57
CA SER A 71 29.72 -1.79 -2.54
C SER A 71 28.48 -1.09 -3.09
N PHE A 72 28.56 -0.54 -4.31
CA PHE A 72 27.41 0.06 -4.99
C PHE A 72 26.32 -0.96 -5.31
N SER A 73 26.69 -2.16 -5.73
CA SER A 73 25.75 -3.26 -5.99
C SER A 73 25.04 -3.71 -4.71
N VAL A 74 25.77 -3.81 -3.59
CA VAL A 74 25.19 -4.09 -2.27
C VAL A 74 24.23 -2.99 -1.83
N ALA A 75 24.61 -1.71 -2.00
CA ALA A 75 23.75 -0.57 -1.68
C ALA A 75 22.46 -0.59 -2.51
N THR A 76 22.58 -0.80 -3.83
CA THR A 76 21.46 -0.90 -4.76
C THR A 76 20.53 -2.04 -4.38
N TYR A 77 21.08 -3.22 -4.05
CA TYR A 77 20.30 -4.36 -3.60
C TYR A 77 19.52 -4.07 -2.30
N PHE A 78 20.16 -3.37 -1.35
CA PHE A 78 19.52 -2.99 -0.10
C PHE A 78 18.40 -1.97 -0.31
N LEU A 79 18.63 -0.97 -1.16
CA LEU A 79 17.61 0.02 -1.55
C LEU A 79 16.44 -0.65 -2.28
N TRP A 80 16.72 -1.57 -3.20
CA TRP A 80 15.69 -2.35 -3.89
C TRP A 80 14.80 -3.13 -2.91
N LYS A 81 15.39 -3.79 -1.90
CA LYS A 81 14.62 -4.48 -0.86
C LYS A 81 13.73 -3.53 -0.06
N LYS A 82 14.26 -2.37 0.35
CA LYS A 82 13.50 -1.34 1.06
C LYS A 82 12.34 -0.82 0.21
N MET A 83 12.60 -0.51 -1.05
CA MET A 83 11.59 -0.04 -2.01
C MET A 83 10.49 -1.09 -2.20
N LYS A 84 10.85 -2.36 -2.46
CA LYS A 84 9.87 -3.44 -2.61
C LYS A 84 8.97 -3.56 -1.38
N LYS A 85 9.53 -3.46 -0.17
CA LYS A 85 8.75 -3.49 1.07
C LYS A 85 7.84 -2.27 1.20
N ALA A 86 8.34 -1.07 0.88
CA ALA A 86 7.55 0.16 0.92
C ALA A 86 6.38 0.13 -0.06
N VAL A 87 6.59 -0.35 -1.28
CA VAL A 87 5.54 -0.52 -2.30
C VAL A 87 4.46 -1.50 -1.84
N LEU A 88 4.86 -2.63 -1.25
CA LEU A 88 3.89 -3.60 -0.71
C LEU A 88 3.05 -3.00 0.43
N LEU A 89 3.67 -2.25 1.33
CA LEU A 89 2.97 -1.58 2.42
C LEU A 89 2.03 -0.47 1.90
N ALA A 90 2.46 0.31 0.92
CA ALA A 90 1.65 1.34 0.30
C ALA A 90 0.41 0.72 -0.38
N ARG A 91 0.61 -0.36 -1.14
CA ARG A 91 -0.49 -1.09 -1.80
C ARG A 91 -1.49 -1.68 -0.80
N GLU A 92 -1.01 -2.29 0.28
CA GLU A 92 -1.91 -2.81 1.33
C GLU A 92 -2.74 -1.68 1.96
N LYS A 93 -2.11 -0.53 2.23
CA LYS A 93 -2.80 0.64 2.76
C LYS A 93 -3.83 1.21 1.78
N GLU A 94 -3.51 1.25 0.49
CA GLU A 94 -4.41 1.66 -0.58
C GLU A 94 -5.65 0.75 -0.64
N ILE A 95 -5.44 -0.57 -0.66
CA ILE A 95 -6.54 -1.56 -0.64
C ILE A 95 -7.40 -1.40 0.62
N GLN A 96 -6.79 -1.14 1.78
CA GLN A 96 -7.55 -0.90 3.02
C GLN A 96 -8.38 0.38 2.93
N ASN A 97 -7.82 1.46 2.40
CA ASN A 97 -8.55 2.71 2.19
C ASN A 97 -9.70 2.54 1.20
N GLU A 98 -9.50 1.83 0.09
CA GLU A 98 -10.56 1.52 -0.87
C GLU A 98 -11.68 0.69 -0.24
N LYS A 99 -11.33 -0.32 0.57
CA LYS A 99 -12.32 -1.11 1.32
C LYS A 99 -13.11 -0.26 2.29
N VAL A 100 -12.43 0.59 3.07
CA VAL A 100 -13.09 1.51 4.00
C VAL A 100 -14.01 2.47 3.25
N GLY A 101 -13.56 3.04 2.13
CA GLY A 101 -14.37 3.92 1.28
C GLY A 101 -15.61 3.21 0.72
N SER A 102 -15.46 1.97 0.25
CA SER A 102 -16.57 1.15 -0.25
C SER A 102 -17.59 0.81 0.83
N VAL A 103 -17.12 0.40 2.01
CA VAL A 103 -17.99 0.13 3.18
C VAL A 103 -18.72 1.41 3.61
N LEU A 104 -18.02 2.54 3.69
CA LEU A 104 -18.62 3.81 4.09
C LEU A 104 -19.69 4.26 3.09
N LYS A 105 -19.42 4.14 1.79
CA LYS A 105 -20.41 4.43 0.73
C LYS A 105 -21.62 3.50 0.81
N ALA A 106 -21.41 2.20 1.05
CA ALA A 106 -22.49 1.25 1.24
C ALA A 106 -23.33 1.55 2.50
N MET A 107 -22.68 1.92 3.61
CA MET A 107 -23.36 2.32 4.84
C MET A 107 -24.19 3.59 4.62
N GLN A 108 -23.63 4.61 3.97
CA GLN A 108 -24.37 5.83 3.64
C GLN A 108 -25.59 5.55 2.76
N HIS A 109 -25.44 4.72 1.73
CA HIS A 109 -26.57 4.32 0.90
C HIS A 109 -27.63 3.57 1.72
N MET A 110 -27.22 2.65 2.59
CA MET A 110 -28.16 1.91 3.44
C MET A 110 -28.88 2.83 4.43
N THR A 111 -28.14 3.75 5.07
CA THR A 111 -28.71 4.77 5.97
C THR A 111 -29.69 5.67 5.22
N GLY A 112 -29.37 6.08 3.99
CA GLY A 112 -30.29 6.85 3.13
C GLY A 112 -31.59 6.09 2.85
N MET A 113 -31.50 4.83 2.43
CA MET A 113 -32.69 3.99 2.20
C MET A 113 -33.53 3.79 3.46
N LEU A 114 -32.89 3.58 4.62
CA LEU A 114 -33.59 3.44 5.90
C LEU A 114 -34.28 4.75 6.28
N ALA A 115 -33.60 5.89 6.12
CA ALA A 115 -34.17 7.20 6.40
C ALA A 115 -35.39 7.49 5.50
N GLU A 116 -35.29 7.19 4.21
CA GLU A 116 -36.41 7.32 3.26
C GLU A 116 -37.60 6.43 3.64
N HIS A 117 -37.33 5.17 4.00
CA HIS A 117 -38.38 4.25 4.42
C HIS A 117 -39.08 4.74 5.70
N ILE A 118 -38.31 5.15 6.72
CA ILE A 118 -38.85 5.69 7.97
C ILE A 118 -39.63 6.97 7.69
N ALA A 119 -39.11 7.88 6.87
CA ALA A 119 -39.79 9.13 6.51
C ALA A 119 -41.14 8.87 5.84
N THR A 120 -41.18 7.93 4.90
CA THR A 120 -42.41 7.55 4.19
C THR A 120 -43.45 6.98 5.14
N GLN A 121 -43.07 6.01 5.99
CA GLN A 121 -43.99 5.41 6.95
C GLN A 121 -44.46 6.43 7.99
N ASN A 122 -43.56 7.28 8.49
CA ASN A 122 -43.91 8.30 9.47
C ASN A 122 -44.84 9.37 8.89
N SER A 123 -44.64 9.76 7.63
CA SER A 123 -45.55 10.68 6.92
C SER A 123 -46.95 10.10 6.78
N GLN A 124 -47.09 8.81 6.48
CA GLN A 124 -48.39 8.13 6.45
C GLN A 124 -49.08 8.14 7.81
N ILE A 125 -48.33 7.91 8.90
CA ILE A 125 -48.86 7.99 10.26
C ILE A 125 -49.32 9.41 10.58
N LEU A 126 -48.50 10.43 10.29
CA LEU A 126 -48.86 11.83 10.55
C LEU A 126 -50.12 12.25 9.76
N ASN A 127 -50.20 11.89 8.48
CA ASN A 127 -51.41 12.13 7.66
C ASN A 127 -52.64 11.45 8.25
N TRP A 128 -52.51 10.21 8.75
CA TRP A 128 -53.61 9.52 9.42
C TRP A 128 -54.02 10.22 10.73
N ILE A 129 -53.06 10.72 11.50
CA ILE A 129 -53.32 11.51 12.73
C ILE A 129 -54.11 12.78 12.38
N GLU A 130 -53.69 13.51 11.34
CA GLU A 130 -54.38 14.72 10.89
C GLU A 130 -55.81 14.43 10.43
N LEU A 131 -56.02 13.35 9.67
CA LEU A 131 -57.35 12.93 9.25
C LEU A 131 -58.27 12.61 10.44
N GLN A 132 -57.76 11.92 11.45
CA GLN A 132 -58.54 11.59 12.65
C GLN A 132 -58.90 12.85 13.45
N LYS A 133 -57.96 13.79 13.58
CA LYS A 133 -58.21 15.09 14.23
C LYS A 133 -59.27 15.90 13.47
N ALA A 134 -59.20 15.93 12.14
CA ALA A 134 -60.20 16.62 11.30
C ALA A 134 -61.61 16.01 11.45
N GLN A 135 -61.70 14.72 11.75
CA GLN A 135 -62.96 14.02 12.06
C GLN A 135 -63.41 14.18 13.52
N GLY A 136 -62.73 15.01 14.32
CA GLY A 136 -63.07 15.25 15.73
C GLY A 136 -62.70 14.10 16.67
N ARG A 137 -61.87 13.15 16.22
CA ARG A 137 -61.45 12.00 17.03
C ARG A 137 -60.17 12.33 17.78
N THR A 138 -60.10 11.89 19.04
CA THR A 138 -58.88 12.00 19.86
C THR A 138 -57.86 10.95 19.46
N VAL A 139 -56.63 11.37 19.22
CA VAL A 139 -55.49 10.49 18.90
C VAL A 139 -54.65 10.27 20.16
N SER A 140 -54.12 9.07 20.33
CA SER A 140 -53.24 8.75 21.47
C SER A 140 -51.91 9.49 21.37
N GLU A 141 -51.52 10.19 22.44
CA GLU A 141 -50.21 10.84 22.56
C GLU A 141 -49.05 9.85 22.40
N LYS A 142 -49.26 8.57 22.74
CA LYS A 142 -48.27 7.50 22.58
C LYS A 142 -47.90 7.21 21.12
N VAL A 143 -48.70 7.70 20.16
CA VAL A 143 -48.43 7.56 18.72
C VAL A 143 -47.99 8.90 18.13
N GLN A 144 -48.65 10.00 18.53
CA GLN A 144 -48.35 11.32 18.00
C GLN A 144 -46.95 11.82 18.39
N GLN A 145 -46.59 11.79 19.67
CA GLN A 145 -45.30 12.33 20.12
C GLN A 145 -44.10 11.60 19.50
N PRO A 146 -44.06 10.26 19.43
CA PRO A 146 -42.98 9.57 18.74
C PRO A 146 -42.90 9.93 17.25
N SER A 147 -44.04 10.04 16.56
CA SER A 147 -44.07 10.36 15.13
C SER A 147 -43.53 11.76 14.83
N GLU A 148 -43.89 12.74 15.65
CA GLU A 148 -43.35 14.10 15.56
C GLU A 148 -41.84 14.15 15.87
N ARG A 149 -41.38 13.39 16.87
CA ARG A 149 -39.95 13.28 17.19
C ARG A 149 -39.14 12.62 16.07
N ILE A 150 -39.69 11.58 15.42
CA ILE A 150 -39.09 10.94 14.25
C ILE A 150 -38.94 11.95 13.11
N ALA A 151 -39.99 12.75 12.84
CA ALA A 151 -39.93 13.79 11.82
C ALA A 151 -38.84 14.83 12.10
N ALA A 152 -38.77 15.35 13.33
CA ALA A 152 -37.73 16.31 13.73
C ALA A 152 -36.31 15.74 13.62
N THR A 153 -36.14 14.46 13.98
CA THR A 153 -34.84 13.76 13.89
C THR A 153 -34.41 13.57 12.44
N LEU A 154 -35.33 13.16 11.56
CA LEU A 154 -35.07 13.01 10.13
C LEU A 154 -34.71 14.34 9.46
N GLN A 155 -35.38 15.43 9.85
CA GLN A 155 -35.05 16.77 9.37
C GLN A 155 -33.62 17.17 9.77
N SER A 156 -33.25 16.94 11.04
CA SER A 156 -31.90 17.21 11.54
C SER A 156 -30.84 16.37 10.82
N LEU A 157 -31.13 15.08 10.57
CA LEU A 157 -30.24 14.18 9.83
C LEU A 157 -30.05 14.59 8.37
N SER A 158 -31.10 15.10 7.73
CA SER A 158 -31.06 15.66 6.37
C SER A 158 -30.12 16.87 6.30
N GLU A 159 -30.23 17.80 7.25
CA GLU A 159 -29.40 19.01 7.29
C GLU A 159 -27.92 18.69 7.53
N ILE A 160 -27.62 17.75 8.44
CA ILE A 160 -26.25 17.33 8.72
C ILE A 160 -25.64 16.57 7.53
N SER A 161 -26.42 15.73 6.85
CA SER A 161 -25.96 14.97 5.68
C SER A 161 -25.67 15.86 4.47
N PHE A 162 -26.30 17.03 4.35
CA PHE A 162 -26.03 18.02 3.29
C PHE A 162 -24.71 18.78 3.47
N VAL A 163 -24.21 18.89 4.70
CA VAL A 163 -22.97 19.65 5.01
C VAL A 163 -21.71 18.80 4.82
N PHE A 164 -21.82 17.48 4.93
CA PHE A 164 -20.70 16.55 4.69
C PHE A 164 -21.07 15.40 3.76
N PRO A 165 -21.36 15.66 2.46
CA PRO A 165 -21.23 14.61 1.48
C PRO A 165 -19.74 14.26 1.38
N TYR A 166 -19.36 13.07 1.85
CA TYR A 166 -18.04 12.51 1.56
C TYR A 166 -18.02 12.11 0.08
N THR A 167 -17.86 13.09 -0.79
CA THR A 167 -17.49 12.93 -2.21
C THR A 167 -15.99 13.01 -2.38
#